data_AF-A0A387H7X0-F1
#
_entry.id   AF-A0A387H7X0-F1
#
_cell.length_a   1.000
_cell.length_b   1.000
_cell.length_c   1.000
_cell.angle_alpha   90.00
_cell.angle_beta   90.00
_cell.angle_gamma   90.00
#
_symmetry.space_group_name_H-M   'P 1'
#
loop_
_entity.id
_entity.type
_entity.pdbx_description
1 polymer ?
#
loop_
_entity_poly.entity_id
_entity_poly.type
_entity_poly.pdbx_seq_one_letter_code
_entity_poly.pdbx_strand_id
1 'polypeptide(L)'
;MDTTSRTRPDDRRGRPTAAAFFDVEGTLLAAPDLAAATGPLGRLWHPPVLAALHGHAALGHLVVLVARAGATELAPITRDLAPDAVLCSRPEAPMIGQGKGYAARALLRECGILAARCYAYADEAADLPLLAEVGHPVVVGDDPVLLRHARRGNWRRLPAPSAERK
;
A
#
# COMPACT_ATOMS: atom_id res chain seq x y z
N MET A 1 -10.39 27.09 29.38
CA MET A 1 -10.35 25.63 29.60
C MET A 1 -11.68 25.11 29.13
N ASP A 2 -11.74 24.50 27.95
CA ASP A 2 -12.93 23.78 27.55
C ASP A 2 -12.53 22.54 26.74
N THR A 3 -12.95 21.40 27.27
CA THR A 3 -12.52 20.06 26.91
C THR A 3 -13.39 19.57 25.75
N THR A 4 -12.94 19.74 24.52
CA THR A 4 -13.63 19.16 23.37
C THR A 4 -13.27 17.69 23.23
N SER A 5 -14.23 16.88 23.68
CA SER A 5 -14.34 15.43 23.54
C SER A 5 -13.92 14.95 22.15
N ARG A 6 -12.80 14.22 22.05
CA ARG A 6 -12.48 13.38 20.89
C ARG A 6 -13.25 12.07 21.04
N THR A 7 -14.30 11.92 20.24
CA THR A 7 -14.96 10.63 20.04
C THR A 7 -13.93 9.65 19.46
N ARG A 8 -13.41 8.74 20.29
CA ARG A 8 -12.58 7.61 19.84
C ARG A 8 -13.45 6.70 18.96
N PRO A 9 -13.04 6.36 17.73
CA PRO A 9 -13.73 5.34 16.96
C PRO A 9 -13.54 3.97 17.64
N ASP A 10 -14.65 3.27 17.77
CA ASP A 10 -14.88 1.86 18.13
C ASP A 10 -13.67 0.97 18.52
N ASP A 11 -13.53 0.71 19.82
CA ASP A 11 -12.52 -0.16 20.49
C ASP A 11 -12.84 -1.67 20.36
N ARG A 12 -13.63 -2.08 19.34
CA ARG A 12 -14.10 -3.48 19.20
C ARG A 12 -13.28 -4.34 18.25
N ARG A 13 -12.36 -3.76 17.48
CA ARG A 13 -11.35 -4.55 16.75
C ARG A 13 -10.12 -4.63 17.64
N GLY A 14 -9.80 -5.83 18.13
CA GLY A 14 -8.54 -6.08 18.82
C GLY A 14 -7.37 -5.54 18.00
N ARG A 15 -6.29 -5.11 18.66
CA ARG A 15 -5.13 -4.49 17.98
C ARG A 15 -4.64 -5.39 16.82
N PRO A 16 -4.49 -4.85 15.61
CA PRO A 16 -4.04 -5.64 14.46
C PRO A 16 -2.66 -6.24 14.75
N THR A 17 -2.48 -7.50 14.39
CA THR A 17 -1.23 -8.24 14.64
C THR A 17 -0.31 -8.32 13.43
N ALA A 18 -0.77 -7.78 12.30
CA ALA A 18 -0.07 -7.69 11.01
C ALA A 18 -0.56 -6.45 10.25
N ALA A 19 0.24 -5.98 9.30
CA ALA A 19 -0.10 -4.91 8.37
C ALA A 19 0.17 -5.33 6.92
N ALA A 20 -0.56 -4.75 5.98
CA ALA A 20 -0.36 -4.92 4.55
C ALA A 20 -0.29 -3.55 3.87
N PHE A 21 0.87 -3.25 3.30
CA PHE A 21 1.16 -2.02 2.58
C PHE A 21 0.95 -2.22 1.08
N PHE A 22 0.20 -1.32 0.45
CA PHE A 22 -0.07 -1.37 -0.98
C PHE A 22 0.44 -0.09 -1.60
N ASP A 23 1.46 -0.21 -2.45
CA ASP A 23 1.73 0.84 -3.40
C ASP A 23 0.50 1.09 -4.29
N VAL A 24 0.24 2.35 -4.63
CA VAL A 24 -0.98 2.74 -5.35
C VAL A 24 -0.75 2.79 -6.85
N GLU A 25 0.21 3.59 -7.31
CA GLU A 25 0.42 3.88 -8.72
C GLU A 25 1.22 2.77 -9.42
N GLY A 26 0.62 2.06 -10.38
CA GLY A 26 1.23 0.92 -11.08
C GLY A 26 0.97 -0.42 -10.39
N THR A 27 0.67 -0.38 -9.09
CA THR A 27 0.43 -1.57 -8.26
C THR A 27 -1.06 -1.81 -7.98
N LEU A 28 -1.69 -1.04 -7.09
CA LEU A 28 -3.13 -1.20 -6.77
C LEU A 28 -4.01 -0.69 -7.91
N LEU A 29 -3.57 0.38 -8.57
CA LEU A 29 -4.14 0.90 -9.80
C LEU A 29 -3.22 0.61 -10.97
N ALA A 30 -3.79 0.12 -12.06
CA ALA A 30 -3.18 -0.09 -13.37
C ALA A 30 -2.92 1.24 -14.11
N ALA A 31 -2.38 2.24 -13.41
CA ALA A 31 -2.05 3.55 -13.93
C ALA A 31 -0.72 4.03 -13.33
N PRO A 32 0.24 4.51 -14.15
CA PRO A 32 1.58 4.86 -13.68
C PRO A 32 1.62 6.11 -12.79
N ASP A 33 0.60 6.95 -12.89
CA ASP A 33 0.35 8.05 -11.95
C ASP A 33 -1.14 8.41 -11.95
N LEU A 34 -1.59 9.07 -10.89
CA LEU A 34 -2.99 9.44 -10.73
C LEU A 34 -3.39 10.68 -11.54
N ALA A 35 -2.43 11.48 -11.99
CA ALA A 35 -2.69 12.64 -12.84
C ALA A 35 -3.06 12.22 -14.28
N ALA A 36 -2.51 11.11 -14.75
CA ALA A 36 -2.75 10.49 -16.04
C ALA A 36 -3.92 9.50 -16.01
N ALA A 37 -4.38 9.10 -14.82
CA ALA A 37 -5.57 8.29 -14.64
C ALA A 37 -6.81 9.04 -15.15
N THR A 38 -7.26 8.67 -16.34
CA THR A 38 -8.48 9.22 -16.96
C THR A 38 -9.57 8.16 -17.01
N GLY A 39 -10.78 8.52 -16.58
CA GLY A 39 -11.94 7.63 -16.54
C GLY A 39 -12.32 7.12 -15.14
N PRO A 40 -13.31 6.23 -15.04
CA PRO A 40 -13.80 5.73 -13.77
C PRO A 40 -12.76 4.81 -13.10
N LEU A 41 -12.47 5.06 -11.81
CA LEU A 41 -11.55 4.26 -10.98
C LEU A 41 -11.81 2.75 -11.05
N GLY A 42 -13.08 2.36 -11.22
CA GLY A 42 -13.50 0.97 -11.38
C GLY A 42 -12.73 0.19 -12.45
N ARG A 43 -12.27 0.84 -13.52
CA ARG A 43 -11.48 0.20 -14.59
C ARG A 43 -9.98 0.17 -14.33
N LEU A 44 -9.52 0.96 -13.36
CA LEU A 44 -8.11 1.08 -13.04
C LEU A 44 -7.68 0.10 -11.96
N TRP A 45 -8.60 -0.51 -11.20
CA TRP A 45 -8.22 -1.49 -10.18
C TRP A 45 -7.45 -2.66 -10.77
N HIS A 46 -6.31 -2.99 -10.17
CA HIS A 46 -5.58 -4.20 -10.48
C HIS A 46 -6.19 -5.38 -9.69
N PRO A 47 -6.96 -6.30 -10.32
CA PRO A 47 -7.83 -7.20 -9.55
C PRO A 47 -7.10 -8.17 -8.60
N PRO A 48 -5.97 -8.80 -8.98
CA PRO A 48 -5.16 -9.58 -8.04
C PRO A 48 -4.70 -8.81 -6.79
N VAL A 49 -4.32 -7.54 -6.94
CA VAL A 49 -3.85 -6.70 -5.81
C VAL A 49 -5.03 -6.27 -4.95
N LEU A 50 -6.15 -5.87 -5.57
CA LEU A 50 -7.39 -5.54 -4.87
C LEU A 50 -7.94 -6.74 -4.08
N ALA A 51 -7.87 -7.95 -4.65
CA ALA A 51 -8.25 -9.17 -3.95
C ALA A 51 -7.34 -9.46 -2.74
N ALA A 52 -6.03 -9.21 -2.86
CA ALA A 52 -5.10 -9.32 -1.74
C ALA A 52 -5.42 -8.30 -0.63
N LEU A 53 -5.76 -7.07 -0.99
CA LEU A 53 -6.20 -6.03 -0.05
C LEU A 53 -7.44 -6.47 0.73
N HIS A 54 -8.49 -6.91 0.04
CA HIS A 54 -9.70 -7.41 0.69
C HIS A 54 -9.43 -8.64 1.57
N GLY A 55 -8.53 -9.54 1.13
CA GLY A 55 -8.10 -10.68 1.92
C GLY A 55 -7.42 -10.26 3.23
N HIS A 56 -6.53 -9.27 3.19
CA HIS A 56 -5.90 -8.72 4.38
C HIS A 56 -6.90 -8.02 5.32
N ALA A 57 -7.86 -7.27 4.78
CA ALA A 57 -8.94 -6.66 5.55
C ALA A 57 -9.80 -7.72 6.26
N ALA A 58 -10.15 -8.80 5.56
CA ALA A 58 -10.93 -9.90 6.13
C ALA A 58 -10.19 -10.66 7.26
N LEU A 59 -8.85 -10.69 7.22
CA LEU A 59 -7.99 -11.23 8.28
C LEU A 59 -7.79 -10.27 9.46
N GLY A 60 -8.32 -9.04 9.39
CA GLY A 60 -8.11 -8.01 10.42
C GLY A 60 -6.69 -7.45 10.45
N HIS A 61 -5.96 -7.52 9.33
CA HIS A 61 -4.68 -6.84 9.20
C HIS A 61 -4.91 -5.34 9.00
N LEU A 62 -3.97 -4.51 9.44
CA LEU A 62 -3.96 -3.09 9.14
C LEU A 62 -3.71 -2.89 7.64
N VAL A 63 -4.68 -2.36 6.89
CA VAL A 63 -4.56 -2.07 5.46
C VAL A 63 -4.06 -0.65 5.27
N VAL A 64 -2.91 -0.51 4.61
CA VAL A 64 -2.20 0.77 4.44
C VAL A 64 -1.98 1.04 2.97
N LEU A 65 -2.44 2.18 2.48
CA LEU A 65 -2.07 2.68 1.15
C LEU A 65 -0.79 3.49 1.23
N VAL A 66 0.12 3.27 0.28
CA VAL A 66 1.37 4.01 0.14
C VAL A 66 1.40 4.61 -1.26
N ALA A 67 1.50 5.93 -1.37
CA ALA A 67 1.27 6.59 -2.65
C ALA A 67 2.20 7.78 -2.86
N ARG A 68 2.63 7.96 -4.10
CA ARG A 68 3.37 9.16 -4.52
C ARG A 68 2.46 10.38 -4.61
N ALA A 69 1.19 10.18 -4.94
CA ALA A 69 0.18 11.23 -5.00
C ALA A 69 -0.08 11.87 -3.63
N GLY A 70 -0.58 13.11 -3.64
CA GLY A 70 -0.99 13.81 -2.43
C GLY A 70 -2.37 13.36 -1.91
N ALA A 71 -2.72 13.77 -0.69
CA ALA A 71 -3.98 13.38 -0.06
C ALA A 71 -5.23 13.78 -0.86
N THR A 72 -5.22 14.93 -1.53
CA THR A 72 -6.35 15.40 -2.36
C THR A 72 -6.60 14.49 -3.55
N GLU A 73 -5.53 14.07 -4.22
CA GLU A 73 -5.57 13.17 -5.37
C GLU A 73 -6.10 11.79 -4.95
N LEU A 74 -5.68 11.30 -3.78
CA LEU A 74 -6.09 10.01 -3.24
C LEU A 74 -7.53 9.96 -2.70
N ALA A 75 -8.18 11.10 -2.48
CA ALA A 75 -9.49 11.16 -1.83
C ALA A 75 -10.58 10.25 -2.44
N PRO A 76 -10.65 10.05 -3.78
CA PRO A 76 -11.57 9.10 -4.37
C PRO A 76 -11.27 7.64 -4.01
N ILE A 77 -9.99 7.25 -4.04
CA ILE A 77 -9.52 5.88 -3.73
C ILE A 77 -9.78 5.56 -2.25
N THR A 78 -9.48 6.51 -1.36
CA THR A 78 -9.69 6.32 0.08
C THR A 78 -11.16 6.28 0.45
N ARG A 79 -12.02 6.99 -0.29
CA ARG A 79 -13.49 6.89 -0.12
C ARG A 79 -14.01 5.52 -0.53
N ASP A 80 -13.53 4.97 -1.64
CA ASP A 80 -14.00 3.69 -2.18
C ASP A 80 -13.52 2.49 -1.34
N LEU A 81 -12.27 2.52 -0.87
CA LEU A 81 -11.65 1.40 -0.15
C LEU A 81 -11.70 1.51 1.37
N ALA A 82 -11.81 2.72 1.92
CA ALA A 82 -11.72 3.01 3.35
C ALA A 82 -10.54 2.29 4.05
N PRO A 83 -9.28 2.50 3.62
CA PRO A 83 -8.12 1.88 4.26
C PRO A 83 -7.95 2.38 5.70
N ASP A 84 -7.28 1.59 6.53
CA ASP A 84 -7.03 1.97 7.93
C ASP A 84 -6.02 3.12 8.04
N ALA A 85 -5.08 3.22 7.08
CA ALA A 85 -4.10 4.30 7.02
C ALA A 85 -3.67 4.62 5.58
N VAL A 86 -3.17 5.85 5.39
CA VAL A 86 -2.64 6.34 4.12
C VAL A 86 -1.32 7.06 4.36
N LEU A 87 -0.27 6.59 3.69
CA LEU A 87 1.07 7.19 3.63
C LEU A 87 1.22 7.82 2.24
N CYS A 88 1.12 9.15 2.17
CA CYS A 88 1.15 9.90 0.92
C CYS A 88 2.21 11.00 0.94
N SER A 89 2.60 11.48 -0.24
CA SER A 89 3.61 12.54 -0.35
C SER A 89 3.14 13.85 0.25
N ARG A 90 4.09 14.54 0.89
CA ARG A 90 3.97 15.94 1.34
C ARG A 90 5.19 16.74 0.88
N PRO A 91 5.11 18.07 0.74
CA PRO A 91 6.24 18.90 0.29
C PRO A 91 7.54 18.65 1.07
N GLU A 92 7.44 18.47 2.39
CA GLU A 92 8.56 18.22 3.30
C GLU A 92 8.93 16.73 3.46
N ALA A 93 8.09 15.82 2.95
CA ALA A 93 8.23 14.38 3.11
C ALA A 93 7.72 13.64 1.86
N PRO A 94 8.53 13.58 0.79
CA PRO A 94 8.15 12.89 -0.44
C PRO A 94 8.06 11.38 -0.19
N MET A 95 6.98 10.77 -0.67
CA MET A 95 6.70 9.33 -0.49
C MET A 95 7.29 8.52 -1.65
N ILE A 96 8.61 8.61 -1.81
CA ILE A 96 9.36 7.96 -2.90
C ILE A 96 10.58 7.26 -2.30
N GLY A 97 10.91 6.06 -2.78
CA GLY A 97 12.12 5.37 -2.39
C GLY A 97 12.22 5.14 -0.89
N GLN A 98 13.30 5.66 -0.29
CA GLN A 98 13.54 5.57 1.17
C GLN A 98 12.41 6.20 2.00
N GLY A 99 11.71 7.20 1.47
CA GLY A 99 10.56 7.81 2.14
C GLY A 99 9.45 6.79 2.44
N LYS A 100 9.16 5.89 1.49
CA LYS A 100 8.18 4.80 1.67
C LYS A 100 8.62 3.83 2.76
N GLY A 101 9.88 3.40 2.74
CA GLY A 101 10.46 2.51 3.76
C GLY A 101 10.41 3.12 5.17
N TYR A 102 10.85 4.36 5.32
CA TYR A 102 10.81 5.05 6.62
C TYR A 102 9.40 5.23 7.15
N ALA A 103 8.45 5.59 6.30
CA ALA A 103 7.05 5.76 6.68
C ALA A 103 6.42 4.43 7.13
N ALA A 104 6.65 3.34 6.39
CA ALA A 104 6.18 2.01 6.77
C ALA A 104 6.77 1.56 8.11
N ARG A 105 8.09 1.69 8.29
CA ARG A 105 8.77 1.36 9.54
C ARG A 105 8.27 2.17 10.74
N ALA A 106 8.03 3.47 10.54
CA ALA A 106 7.50 4.34 11.58
C ALA A 106 6.10 3.88 12.02
N LEU A 107 5.21 3.59 11.06
CA LEU A 107 3.87 3.10 11.34
C LEU A 107 3.89 1.75 12.09
N LEU A 108 4.73 0.80 11.67
CA LEU A 108 4.86 -0.49 12.34
C LEU A 108 5.31 -0.34 13.80
N ARG A 109 6.24 0.59 14.06
CA ARG A 109 6.70 0.91 15.42
C ARG A 109 5.61 1.54 16.27
N GLU A 110 4.85 2.47 15.70
CA GLU A 110 3.73 3.14 16.39
C GLU A 110 2.64 2.13 16.77
N CYS A 111 2.31 1.21 15.87
CA CYS A 111 1.30 0.18 16.11
C CYS A 111 1.81 -1.01 16.94
N GLY A 112 3.13 -1.15 17.14
CA GLY A 112 3.73 -2.30 17.81
C GLY A 112 3.60 -3.61 17.02
N ILE A 113 3.59 -3.53 15.69
CA ILE A 113 3.42 -4.68 14.79
C ILE A 113 4.79 -5.20 14.35
N LEU A 114 4.98 -6.53 14.42
CA LEU A 114 6.21 -7.17 13.96
C LEU A 114 6.27 -7.17 12.43
N ALA A 115 7.34 -6.57 11.88
CA ALA A 115 7.63 -6.56 10.44
C ALA A 115 7.57 -7.96 9.81
N ALA A 116 8.04 -9.00 10.53
CA ALA A 116 8.02 -10.39 10.07
C ALA A 116 6.62 -10.94 9.75
N ARG A 117 5.55 -10.29 10.24
CA ARG A 117 4.14 -10.67 9.98
C ARG A 117 3.48 -9.78 8.93
N CYS A 118 4.21 -8.82 8.36
CA CYS A 118 3.67 -7.79 7.48
C CYS A 118 3.96 -8.09 6.02
N TYR A 119 3.19 -7.43 5.16
CA TYR A 119 3.18 -7.62 3.71
C TYR A 119 3.36 -6.28 3.01
N ALA A 120 4.01 -6.27 1.85
CA ALA A 120 4.12 -5.10 1.01
C ALA A 120 4.00 -5.51 -0.45
N TYR A 121 3.23 -4.75 -1.22
CA TYR A 121 2.97 -4.98 -2.64
C TYR A 121 3.47 -3.75 -3.41
N ALA A 122 4.35 -3.95 -4.39
CA ALA A 122 4.87 -2.89 -5.26
C ALA A 122 5.33 -3.45 -6.62
N ASP A 123 5.31 -2.62 -7.65
CA ASP A 123 5.64 -2.97 -9.03
C ASP A 123 6.98 -2.43 -9.53
N GLU A 124 7.53 -1.39 -8.89
CA GLU A 124 8.77 -0.74 -9.33
C GLU A 124 9.96 -0.91 -8.38
N ALA A 125 11.18 -0.91 -8.94
CA ALA A 125 12.43 -1.03 -8.20
C ALA A 125 12.64 0.09 -7.16
N ALA A 126 12.05 1.27 -7.39
CA ALA A 126 12.10 2.39 -6.46
C ALA A 126 11.51 2.00 -5.09
N ASP A 127 10.60 1.03 -5.04
CA ASP A 127 9.91 0.58 -3.83
C ASP A 127 10.62 -0.55 -3.08
N LEU A 128 11.82 -0.94 -3.51
CA LEU A 128 12.66 -1.87 -2.75
C LEU A 128 12.80 -1.49 -1.26
N PRO A 129 12.97 -0.21 -0.87
CA PRO A 129 13.00 0.16 0.55
C PRO A 129 11.70 -0.16 1.28
N LEU A 130 10.52 -0.05 0.63
CA LEU A 130 9.24 -0.47 1.22
C LEU A 130 9.18 -1.99 1.38
N LEU A 131 9.54 -2.74 0.32
CA LEU A 131 9.52 -4.20 0.31
C LEU A 131 10.51 -4.80 1.34
N ALA A 132 11.63 -4.14 1.60
CA ALA A 132 12.64 -4.59 2.55
C ALA A 132 12.22 -4.44 4.04
N GLU A 133 11.18 -3.65 4.34
CA GLU A 133 10.73 -3.39 5.72
C GLU A 133 9.79 -4.48 6.26
N VAL A 134 9.39 -5.45 5.43
CA VAL A 134 8.38 -6.46 5.79
C VAL A 134 8.89 -7.90 5.61
N GLY A 135 8.25 -8.84 6.31
CA GLY A 135 8.56 -10.28 6.24
C GLY A 135 8.00 -10.97 4.99
N HIS A 136 6.98 -10.41 4.36
CA HIS A 136 6.29 -11.00 3.21
C HIS A 136 6.17 -10.01 2.04
N PRO A 137 7.29 -9.60 1.42
CA PRO A 137 7.26 -8.77 0.22
C PRO A 137 6.63 -9.52 -0.96
N VAL A 138 5.89 -8.77 -1.78
CA VAL A 138 5.20 -9.26 -2.97
C VAL A 138 5.51 -8.32 -4.13
N VAL A 139 6.16 -8.88 -5.15
CA VAL A 139 6.43 -8.16 -6.40
C VAL A 139 5.21 -8.23 -7.30
N VAL A 140 4.78 -7.10 -7.84
CA VAL A 140 3.71 -7.02 -8.83
C VAL A 140 4.34 -6.76 -10.19
N GLY A 141 3.96 -7.53 -11.20
CA GLY A 141 4.50 -7.38 -12.55
C GLY A 141 5.92 -7.91 -12.75
N ASP A 142 6.64 -7.24 -13.67
CA ASP A 142 7.80 -7.79 -14.35
C ASP A 142 9.04 -6.88 -14.33
N ASP A 143 9.12 -5.91 -13.40
CA ASP A 143 10.32 -5.10 -13.22
C ASP A 143 11.56 -6.01 -13.00
N PRO A 144 12.58 -5.93 -13.86
CA PRO A 144 13.68 -6.90 -13.86
C PRO A 144 14.51 -6.86 -12.57
N VAL A 145 14.59 -5.71 -11.91
CA VAL A 145 15.29 -5.57 -10.63
C VAL A 145 14.48 -6.28 -9.55
N LEU A 146 13.18 -6.00 -9.43
CA LEU A 146 12.30 -6.69 -8.49
C LEU A 146 12.26 -8.20 -8.73
N LEU A 147 12.23 -8.65 -10.00
CA LEU A 147 12.28 -10.08 -10.34
C LEU A 147 13.56 -10.75 -9.85
N ARG A 148 14.71 -10.06 -9.94
CA ARG A 148 15.98 -10.56 -9.40
C ARG A 148 15.94 -10.66 -7.87
N HIS A 149 15.35 -9.68 -7.20
CA HIS A 149 15.16 -9.73 -5.75
C HIS A 149 14.20 -10.86 -5.35
N ALA A 150 13.08 -11.02 -6.04
CA ALA A 150 12.12 -12.07 -5.77
C ALA A 150 12.72 -13.47 -5.93
N ARG A 151 13.52 -13.71 -6.99
CA ARG A 151 14.22 -14.98 -7.18
C ARG A 151 15.23 -15.27 -6.07
N ARG A 152 15.93 -14.26 -5.57
CA ARG A 152 16.96 -14.41 -4.51
C ARG A 152 16.36 -14.58 -3.12
N GLY A 153 15.28 -13.85 -2.83
CA GLY A 153 14.62 -13.84 -1.53
C GLY A 153 13.41 -14.77 -1.42
N ASN A 154 13.11 -15.54 -2.47
CA ASN A 154 11.88 -16.33 -2.59
C ASN A 154 10.61 -15.50 -2.34
N TRP A 155 10.57 -14.26 -2.87
CA TRP A 155 9.42 -13.37 -2.70
C TRP A 155 8.28 -13.81 -3.60
N ARG A 156 7.06 -13.63 -3.10
CA ARG A 156 5.84 -13.89 -3.88
C ARG A 156 5.76 -12.92 -5.06
N ARG A 157 5.05 -13.35 -6.10
CA ARG A 157 4.80 -12.54 -7.30
C ARG A 157 3.31 -12.54 -7.65
N LEU A 158 2.84 -11.40 -8.12
CA LEU A 158 1.56 -11.24 -8.81
C LEU A 158 1.82 -10.80 -10.26
N PRO A 159 0.93 -11.13 -11.22
CA PRO A 159 1.09 -10.71 -12.61
C PRO A 159 1.05 -9.18 -12.72
N ALA A 160 1.56 -8.64 -13.83
CA ALA A 160 1.41 -7.23 -14.15
C ALA A 160 -0.07 -6.89 -14.38
N PRO A 161 -0.49 -5.61 -14.25
CA PRO A 161 -1.79 -5.19 -14.69
C PRO A 161 -1.94 -5.51 -16.18
N SER A 162 -2.95 -6.31 -16.53
CA SER A 162 -3.26 -6.58 -17.93
C SER A 162 -3.86 -5.32 -18.55
N ALA A 163 -3.19 -4.74 -19.56
CA ALA A 163 -3.85 -3.82 -20.48
C ALA A 163 -5.09 -4.55 -21.02
N GLU A 164 -6.28 -4.00 -20.80
CA GLU A 164 -7.54 -4.63 -21.23
C GLU A 164 -7.39 -5.10 -22.69
N ARG A 165 -7.65 -6.38 -22.95
CA ARG A 165 -7.92 -6.80 -24.34
C ARG A 165 -9.20 -6.07 -24.74
N LYS A 166 -9.05 -5.24 -25.76
CA LYS A 166 -10.08 -4.49 -26.48
C LYS A 166 -11.33 -5.32 -26.78
#